data_AF-A0A958BAG2-F1
#
_entry.id   AF-A0A958BAG2-F1
#
_cell.length_a   1.000
_cell.length_b   1.000
_cell.length_c   1.000
_cell.angle_alpha   90.00
_cell.angle_beta   90.00
_cell.angle_gamma   90.00
#
_symmetry.space_group_name_H-M   'P 1'
#
loop_
_entity.id
_entity.type
_entity.pdbx_description
1 polymer ?
#
loop_
_entity_poly.entity_id
_entity_poly.type
_entity_poly.pdbx_seq_one_letter_code
_entity_poly.pdbx_strand_id
1 'polypeptide(L)' 'DDYFVSRKLYPNVDFYSGIIYQALGFPVDMFPVLFAIPRAVGWMSQWIEMINDPEQRIARPRQVYLGPDARDYVPVDER' A
#
# COMPACT_ATOMS: atom_id res chain seq x y z
N ASP A 1 18.00 20.19 10.77
CA ASP A 1 18.18 20.17 9.31
C ASP A 1 16.85 20.57 8.69
N ASP A 2 16.83 21.72 8.02
CA ASP A 2 15.64 22.31 7.41
C ASP A 2 14.99 21.38 6.36
N TYR A 3 15.77 20.49 5.75
CA TYR A 3 15.29 19.50 4.80
C TYR A 3 14.15 18.64 5.36
N PHE A 4 14.31 18.16 6.60
CA PHE A 4 13.34 17.25 7.25
C PHE A 4 12.17 18.01 7.88
N VAL A 5 12.45 19.15 8.53
CA VAL A 5 11.44 19.95 9.23
C VAL A 5 10.41 20.54 8.26
N SER A 6 10.89 21.13 7.15
CA SER A 6 10.01 21.71 6.11
C SER A 6 9.08 20.67 5.46
N ARG A 7 9.53 19.41 5.38
CA ARG A 7 8.79 18.29 4.79
C ARG A 7 8.02 17.47 5.84
N LYS A 8 8.10 17.83 7.12
CA LYS A 8 7.50 17.10 8.25
C LYS A 8 7.91 15.62 8.27
N LEU A 9 9.17 15.34 7.95
CA LEU A 9 9.73 14.00 7.95
C LEU A 9 10.18 13.64 9.37
N TYR A 10 9.34 12.90 10.06
CA TYR A 10 9.63 12.35 11.38
C TYR A 10 9.71 10.82 11.30
N PRO A 11 10.54 10.18 12.15
CA PRO A 11 10.54 8.72 12.27
C PRO A 11 9.12 8.19 12.50
N ASN A 12 8.68 7.28 11.65
CA ASN A 12 7.44 6.54 11.87
C ASN A 12 7.74 5.29 12.73
N VAL A 13 6.71 4.49 13.00
CA VAL A 13 6.85 3.27 13.81
C VAL A 13 7.89 2.29 13.25
N ASP A 14 8.03 2.24 11.93
CA ASP A 14 8.93 1.30 11.24
C ASP A 14 10.41 1.64 11.45
N PHE A 15 10.72 2.92 11.70
CA PHE A 15 12.08 3.37 11.97
C PHE A 15 12.69 2.68 13.21
N TYR A 16 11.88 2.43 14.24
CA TYR A 16 12.34 1.80 15.48
C TYR A 16 11.98 0.31 15.56
N SER A 17 10.88 -0.13 14.94
CA SER A 17 10.47 -1.55 15.00
C SER A 17 11.50 -2.48 14.35
N GLY A 18 12.14 -2.05 13.25
CA GLY A 18 13.20 -2.83 12.60
C GLY A 18 14.43 -3.06 13.49
N ILE A 19 14.83 -2.05 14.27
CA ILE A 19 15.94 -2.16 15.23
C ILE A 19 15.58 -3.17 16.33
N ILE A 20 14.33 -3.14 16.81
CA ILE A 20 13.84 -4.09 17.82
C ILE A 20 13.85 -5.52 17.25
N TYR A 21 13.33 -5.74 16.04
CA TYR A 21 13.31 -7.07 15.43
C TYR A 21 14.71 -7.63 15.16
N GLN A 22 15.64 -6.77 14.73
CA GLN A 22 17.04 -7.15 14.58
C GLN A 22 17.68 -7.53 15.92
N ALA A 23 17.40 -6.76 16.99
CA ALA A 23 17.88 -7.08 18.33
C ALA A 23 17.29 -8.39 18.89
N LEU A 24 16.06 -8.74 18.47
CA LEU A 24 15.41 -10.02 18.78
C LEU A 24 15.93 -11.20 17.92
N GLY A 25 16.82 -10.94 16.95
CA GLY A 25 17.43 -11.97 16.13
C GLY A 25 16.61 -12.43 14.92
N PHE A 26 15.56 -11.69 14.54
CA PHE A 26 14.81 -12.00 13.33
C PHE A 26 15.59 -11.58 12.07
N PRO A 27 15.58 -12.39 11.00
CA PRO A 27 16.12 -11.96 9.72
C PRO A 27 15.27 -10.82 9.14
N VAL A 28 15.90 -9.89 8.42
CA VAL A 28 15.25 -8.68 7.88
C VAL A 28 14.06 -9.03 6.98
N ASP A 29 14.16 -10.13 6.23
CA ASP A 29 13.10 -10.62 5.34
C ASP A 29 11.81 -11.00 6.09
N MET A 30 11.89 -11.22 7.41
CA MET A 30 10.72 -11.52 8.25
C MET A 30 10.02 -10.28 8.81
N PHE A 31 10.57 -9.07 8.66
CA PHE A 31 9.98 -7.86 9.26
C PHE A 31 8.56 -7.58 8.73
N PRO A 32 8.26 -7.69 7.42
CA PRO A 32 6.89 -7.55 6.94
C PRO A 32 5.94 -8.62 7.48
N VAL A 33 6.43 -9.85 7.69
CA VAL A 33 5.63 -10.95 8.26
C VAL A 33 5.26 -10.65 9.72
N LEU A 34 6.24 -10.18 10.51
CA LEU A 34 6.04 -9.79 11.90
C LEU A 34 5.08 -8.60 12.05
N PHE A 35 4.99 -7.74 11.03
CA PHE A 35 3.98 -6.69 10.95
C PHE A 35 2.59 -7.23 10.55
N ALA A 36 2.52 -8.18 9.63
CA ALA A 36 1.26 -8.74 9.14
C ALA A 36 0.50 -9.52 10.22
N ILE A 37 1.20 -10.26 11.08
CA ILE A 37 0.60 -11.08 12.16
C ILE A 37 -0.35 -10.24 13.05
N PRO A 38 0.10 -9.18 13.73
CA PRO A 38 -0.78 -8.35 14.54
C PRO A 38 -1.75 -7.52 13.71
N ARG A 39 -1.46 -7.24 12.43
CA ARG A 39 -2.37 -6.50 11.55
C ARG A 39 -3.57 -7.33 11.10
N ALA A 40 -3.44 -8.65 11.03
CA ALA A 40 -4.49 -9.56 10.58
C ALA A 40 -5.81 -9.37 11.34
N VAL A 41 -5.78 -9.18 12.65
CA VAL A 41 -7.00 -8.91 13.43
C VAL A 41 -7.68 -7.60 12.99
N GLY A 42 -6.89 -6.55 12.71
CA GLY A 42 -7.39 -5.28 12.21
C GLY A 42 -8.00 -5.41 10.81
N TRP A 43 -7.37 -6.17 9.91
CA TRP A 43 -7.93 -6.46 8.58
C TRP A 43 -9.25 -7.22 8.66
N MET A 44 -9.33 -8.23 9.52
CA MET A 44 -10.56 -8.99 9.73
C MET A 44 -11.66 -8.11 10.30
N SER A 45 -11.38 -7.29 11.31
CA SER A 45 -12.36 -6.36 11.88
C SER A 45 -12.86 -5.36 10.85
N GLN A 46 -11.96 -4.75 10.06
CA GLN A 46 -12.33 -3.81 8.99
C GLN A 46 -13.17 -4.49 7.90
N TRP A 47 -12.84 -5.73 7.54
CA TRP A 47 -13.62 -6.51 6.59
C TRP A 47 -15.01 -6.85 7.11
N ILE A 48 -15.13 -7.24 8.39
CA ILE A 48 -16.41 -7.52 9.05
C ILE A 48 -17.26 -6.24 9.15
N GLU A 49 -16.65 -5.11 9.47
CA GLU A 49 -17.32 -3.81 9.49
C GLU A 49 -17.87 -3.46 8.10
N MET A 50 -17.05 -3.60 7.06
CA MET A 50 -17.46 -3.34 5.68
C MET A 50 -18.59 -4.28 5.23
N ILE A 51 -18.50 -5.59 5.47
CA ILE A 51 -19.49 -6.56 4.94
C ILE A 51 -20.86 -6.47 5.63
N ASN A 52 -20.88 -5.97 6.88
CA ASN A 52 -22.11 -5.80 7.65
C ASN A 52 -22.71 -4.40 7.50
N ASP A 53 -22.05 -3.47 6.81
CA ASP A 53 -22.58 -2.16 6.53
C ASP A 53 -23.77 -2.28 5.54
N PRO A 54 -25.00 -1.89 5.95
CA PRO A 54 -26.19 -1.98 5.09
C PRO A 54 -26.11 -1.07 3.85
N GLU A 55 -25.24 -0.05 3.86
CA GLU A 55 -25.03 0.85 2.73
C GLU A 55 -23.88 0.41 1.82
N GLN A 56 -23.22 -0.72 2.12
CA GLN A 56 -22.05 -1.19 1.41
C GLN A 56 -22.30 -1.31 -0.10
N ARG A 57 -21.32 -0.84 -0.87
CA ARG A 57 -21.24 -1.00 -2.32
C ARG A 57 -19.83 -1.41 -2.72
N ILE A 58 -19.71 -2.06 -3.88
CA ILE A 58 -18.41 -2.40 -4.46
C ILE A 58 -17.55 -1.14 -4.66
N ALA A 59 -16.31 -1.18 -4.17
CA ALA A 59 -15.32 -0.13 -4.45
C ALA A 59 -14.91 -0.19 -5.93
N ARG A 60 -15.42 0.75 -6.74
CA ARG A 60 -15.21 0.77 -8.20
C ARG A 60 -14.75 2.16 -8.67
N PRO A 61 -13.46 2.53 -8.46
CA PRO A 61 -12.94 3.79 -8.93
C PRO A 61 -12.93 3.88 -10.47
N ARG A 62 -12.93 5.11 -10.99
CA ARG A 62 -12.75 5.40 -12.43
C ARG A 62 -11.37 6.01 -12.66
N GLN A 63 -10.95 6.01 -13.92
CA GLN A 63 -9.74 6.68 -14.38
C GLN A 63 -10.08 7.84 -15.32
N VAL A 64 -9.19 8.82 -15.41
CA VAL A 64 -9.17 9.83 -16.47
C VAL A 64 -8.23 9.32 -17.55
N TYR A 65 -8.77 8.98 -18.72
CA TYR A 65 -7.96 8.56 -19.86
C TYR A 65 -7.38 9.80 -20.56
N LEU A 66 -6.05 9.88 -20.61
CA LEU A 66 -5.29 10.92 -21.32
C LEU A 66 -4.46 10.34 -22.47
N GLY A 67 -4.74 9.09 -22.85
CA GLY A 67 -4.10 8.45 -23.99
C GLY A 67 -4.70 8.92 -25.32
N PRO A 68 -4.15 8.48 -26.44
CA PRO A 68 -4.69 8.79 -27.76
C PRO A 68 -6.08 8.18 -27.94
N ASP A 69 -6.93 8.84 -28.73
CA ASP A 69 -8.20 8.26 -29.17
C ASP A 69 -7.99 6.99 -30.02
N ALA A 70 -9.09 6.38 -30.44
CA ALA A 70 -9.05 5.22 -31.32
C ALA A 70 -8.18 5.50 -32.55
N ARG A 71 -7.29 4.56 -32.86
CA ARG A 71 -6.35 4.65 -33.98
C ARG A 71 -6.31 3.32 -34.71
N ASP A 72 -6.19 3.40 -36.03
CA ASP A 72 -6.07 2.21 -36.87
C ASP A 72 -4.76 1.47 -36.56
N TYR A 73 -4.83 0.15 -36.64
CA TYR A 73 -3.67 -0.69 -36.43
C TYR A 73 -2.75 -0.63 -37.66
N VAL A 74 -1.46 -0.40 -37.44
CA VAL A 74 -0.43 -0.46 -38.47
C VAL A 74 0.26 -1.83 -38.44
N PRO A 75 0.23 -2.60 -39.55
CA PRO A 75 0.97 -3.86 -39.70
C PRO A 75 2.44 -3.71 -39.31
N VAL A 76 3.03 -4.76 -38.74
CA VAL A 76 4.39 -4.70 -38.16
C VAL A 76 5.43 -4.21 -39.16
N ASP A 77 5.27 -4.62 -40.41
CA ASP A 77 6.09 -4.29 -41.57
C ASP A 77 5.91 -2.84 -42.08
N GLU A 78 4.88 -2.13 -41.61
CA GLU A 78 4.53 -0.75 -42.01
C GLU A 78 4.68 0.27 -40.86
N ARG A 79 5.24 -0.14 -39.71
CA ARG A 79 5.44 0.73 -38.53
C ARG A 79 6.66 1.63 -38.62
#